data_AF-A0A316ZNG0-F1
#
_entry.id   AF-A0A316ZNG0-F1
#
_cell.length_a   1.000
_cell.length_b   1.000
_cell.length_c   1.000
_cell.angle_alpha   90.00
_cell.angle_beta   90.00
_cell.angle_gamma   90.00
#
_symmetry.space_group_name_H-M   'P 1'
#
loop_
_entity.id
_entity.type
_entity.pdbx_description
1 polymer ?
#
loop_
_entity_poly.entity_id
_entity_poly.type
_entity_poly.pdbx_seq_one_letter_code
_entity_poly.pdbx_strand_id
1 'polypeptide(L)'
;MAPNLAISQRRMIHDMILSNGLTAAQMADAAGCSVRAVKYIRSNLRAFGSVEAPWNGGGRPRSVTPIVLEALREYLLEKPDQYLDEISVFLWDEFGTIIPTSTISRTLKSAGWSKKGVHQAQLEHVRRGHSVRVRRVPRVVCRSGRQQETKRKRSL
;
A
#
# COMPACT_ATOMS: atom_id res chain seq x y z
N MET A 1 -4.39 11.95 -26.98
CA MET A 1 -4.93 10.65 -26.51
C MET A 1 -6.28 10.44 -27.17
N ALA A 2 -6.61 9.20 -27.57
CA ALA A 2 -7.96 8.90 -28.05
C ALA A 2 -8.97 9.05 -26.90
N PRO A 3 -10.18 9.57 -27.15
CA PRO A 3 -11.21 9.67 -26.13
C PRO A 3 -11.62 8.29 -25.64
N ASN A 4 -11.99 8.20 -24.37
CA ASN A 4 -12.53 6.97 -23.79
C ASN A 4 -13.83 6.58 -24.50
N LEU A 5 -14.03 5.28 -24.76
CA LEU A 5 -15.29 4.77 -25.27
C LEU A 5 -16.44 5.13 -24.32
N ALA A 6 -17.56 5.57 -24.89
CA ALA A 6 -18.77 5.89 -24.17
C ALA A 6 -19.32 4.65 -23.44
N ILE A 7 -20.04 4.86 -22.35
CA ILE A 7 -20.66 3.78 -21.56
C ILE A 7 -21.64 2.97 -22.42
N SER A 8 -22.37 3.64 -23.31
CA SER A 8 -23.28 3.00 -24.27
C SER A 8 -22.55 2.01 -25.18
N GLN A 9 -21.39 2.40 -25.72
CA GLN A 9 -20.55 1.54 -26.56
C GLN A 9 -20.02 0.34 -25.78
N ARG A 10 -19.57 0.55 -24.53
CA ARG A 10 -19.09 -0.54 -23.65
C ARG A 10 -20.17 -1.58 -23.39
N ARG A 11 -21.41 -1.13 -23.11
CA ARG A 11 -22.56 -2.02 -22.89
C ARG A 11 -22.94 -2.78 -24.15
N MET A 12 -22.99 -2.11 -25.29
CA MET A 12 -23.25 -2.77 -26.58
C MET A 12 -22.20 -3.85 -26.88
N ILE A 13 -20.91 -3.56 -26.67
CA ILE A 13 -19.83 -4.54 -26.87
C ILE A 13 -19.98 -5.72 -25.91
N HIS A 14 -20.34 -5.47 -24.65
CA HIS A 14 -20.59 -6.52 -23.66
C HIS A 14 -21.68 -7.49 -24.13
N ASP A 15 -22.83 -6.97 -24.56
CA ASP A 15 -23.96 -7.78 -24.99
C ASP A 15 -23.62 -8.58 -26.26
N MET A 16 -22.86 -7.99 -27.19
CA MET A 16 -22.32 -8.69 -28.36
C MET A 16 -21.30 -9.80 -28.02
N ILE A 17 -20.54 -9.65 -26.93
CA ILE A 17 -19.63 -10.71 -26.48
C ILE A 17 -20.43 -11.87 -25.88
N LEU A 18 -21.47 -11.58 -25.12
CA LEU A 18 -22.33 -12.59 -24.52
C LEU A 18 -23.10 -13.41 -25.56
N SER A 19 -23.53 -12.78 -26.66
CA SER A 19 -24.20 -13.49 -27.76
C SER A 19 -23.27 -14.41 -28.57
N ASN A 20 -21.94 -14.28 -28.41
CA ASN A 20 -20.88 -15.13 -28.97
C ASN A 20 -20.94 -15.39 -30.50
N GLY A 21 -21.68 -14.58 -31.25
CA GLY A 21 -21.94 -14.78 -32.69
C GLY A 21 -21.14 -13.88 -33.63
N LEU A 22 -20.42 -12.87 -33.11
CA LEU A 22 -19.75 -11.85 -33.92
C LEU A 22 -18.23 -11.89 -33.79
N THR A 23 -17.55 -11.66 -34.91
CA THR A 23 -16.10 -11.46 -34.92
C THR A 23 -15.73 -10.10 -34.33
N ALA A 24 -14.50 -9.95 -33.84
CA ALA A 24 -14.06 -8.69 -33.24
C ALA A 24 -14.06 -7.50 -34.22
N ALA A 25 -13.96 -7.75 -35.53
CA ALA A 25 -14.08 -6.72 -36.56
C ALA A 25 -15.52 -6.23 -36.69
N GLN A 26 -16.48 -7.14 -36.85
CA GLN A 26 -17.91 -6.80 -36.93
C GLN A 26 -18.41 -6.06 -35.70
N MET A 27 -17.96 -6.47 -34.51
CA MET A 27 -18.28 -5.77 -33.26
C MET A 27 -17.70 -4.36 -33.20
N ALA A 28 -16.51 -4.17 -33.76
CA ALA A 28 -15.84 -2.88 -33.81
C ALA A 28 -16.57 -1.92 -34.76
N ASP A 29 -16.97 -2.41 -35.92
CA ASP A 29 -17.74 -1.67 -36.92
C ASP A 29 -19.12 -1.28 -36.36
N ALA A 30 -19.83 -2.22 -35.72
CA ALA A 30 -21.14 -1.97 -35.11
C ALA A 30 -21.09 -0.95 -33.96
N ALA A 31 -20.04 -0.98 -33.13
CA ALA A 31 -19.87 -0.06 -32.01
C ALA A 31 -19.17 1.25 -32.39
N GLY A 32 -18.68 1.40 -33.64
CA GLY A 32 -17.89 2.54 -34.07
C GLY A 32 -16.58 2.70 -33.30
N CYS A 33 -15.92 1.58 -32.98
CA CYS A 33 -14.68 1.56 -32.19
C CYS A 33 -13.56 0.80 -32.89
N SER A 34 -12.35 0.81 -32.32
CA SER A 34 -11.24 0.02 -32.87
C SER A 34 -11.35 -1.45 -32.46
N VAL A 35 -10.89 -2.34 -33.34
CA VAL A 35 -10.75 -3.78 -33.04
C VAL A 35 -9.91 -4.02 -31.77
N ARG A 36 -8.92 -3.15 -31.52
CA ARG A 36 -8.08 -3.22 -30.32
C ARG A 36 -8.89 -3.01 -29.03
N ALA A 37 -9.88 -2.12 -29.05
CA ALA A 37 -10.75 -1.87 -27.91
C ALA A 37 -11.66 -3.08 -27.61
N VAL A 38 -12.22 -3.71 -28.64
CA VAL A 38 -13.02 -4.94 -28.48
C VAL A 38 -12.17 -6.07 -27.86
N LYS A 39 -10.94 -6.25 -28.35
CA LYS A 39 -10.00 -7.24 -27.78
C LYS A 39 -9.65 -6.93 -26.33
N TYR A 40 -9.45 -5.66 -25.98
CA TYR A 40 -9.19 -5.23 -24.61
C TYR A 40 -10.38 -5.52 -23.68
N ILE A 41 -11.60 -5.15 -24.08
CA ILE A 41 -12.83 -5.42 -23.31
C ILE A 41 -13.02 -6.93 -23.12
N ARG A 42 -12.81 -7.73 -24.17
CA ARG A 42 -12.86 -9.20 -24.08
C ARG A 42 -11.83 -9.76 -23.09
N SER A 43 -10.62 -9.20 -23.08
CA SER A 43 -9.58 -9.58 -22.12
C SER A 43 -9.99 -9.23 -20.68
N ASN A 44 -10.54 -8.04 -20.47
CA ASN A 44 -11.04 -7.62 -19.15
C ASN A 44 -12.16 -8.52 -18.65
N LEU A 45 -13.13 -8.86 -19.52
CA LEU A 45 -14.22 -9.78 -19.16
C LEU A 45 -13.70 -11.16 -18.77
N ARG A 46 -12.69 -11.68 -19.47
CA ARG A 46 -12.05 -12.95 -19.13
C ARG A 46 -11.28 -12.91 -17.81
N ALA A 47 -10.61 -11.79 -17.51
CA ALA A 47 -9.77 -11.65 -16.33
C ALA A 47 -10.55 -11.27 -15.06
N PHE A 48 -11.55 -10.41 -15.20
CA PHE A 48 -12.22 -9.75 -14.08
C PHE A 48 -13.75 -9.93 -14.07
N GLY A 49 -14.35 -10.48 -15.14
CA GLY A 49 -15.81 -10.58 -15.27
C GLY A 49 -16.51 -9.24 -15.52
N SER A 50 -15.76 -8.15 -15.70
CA SER A 50 -16.27 -6.81 -15.96
C SER A 50 -15.67 -6.23 -17.25
N VAL A 51 -16.41 -5.34 -17.91
CA VAL A 51 -15.90 -4.56 -19.05
C VAL A 51 -14.79 -3.61 -18.61
N GLU A 52 -14.87 -3.14 -17.37
CA GLU A 52 -13.90 -2.26 -16.76
C GLU A 52 -12.90 -3.07 -15.94
N ALA A 53 -11.61 -2.79 -16.15
CA ALA A 53 -10.58 -3.34 -15.28
C ALA A 53 -10.73 -2.69 -13.89
N PRO A 54 -10.60 -3.46 -12.80
CA PRO A 54 -10.55 -2.89 -11.48
C PRO A 54 -9.39 -1.91 -11.38
N TRP A 55 -9.53 -0.93 -10.49
CA TRP A 55 -8.46 0.00 -10.22
C TRP A 55 -7.28 -0.74 -9.58
N ASN A 56 -6.19 -0.93 -10.32
CA ASN A 56 -5.00 -1.68 -9.89
C ASN A 56 -4.18 -1.01 -8.77
N GLY A 57 -4.67 0.09 -8.19
CA GLY A 57 -3.92 0.90 -7.23
C GLY A 57 -2.81 1.71 -7.92
N GLY A 58 -2.55 2.90 -7.41
CA GLY A 58 -1.44 3.71 -7.90
C GLY A 58 -0.13 3.34 -7.19
N GLY A 59 0.87 2.93 -7.97
CA GLY A 59 2.27 2.89 -7.53
C GLY A 59 2.67 1.77 -6.57
N ARG A 60 3.90 1.89 -6.05
CA ARG A 60 4.49 0.92 -5.11
C ARG A 60 3.78 1.00 -3.76
N PRO A 61 3.47 -0.14 -3.11
CA PRO A 61 2.95 -0.15 -1.74
C PRO A 61 3.83 0.69 -0.81
N ARG A 62 3.21 1.47 0.09
CA ARG A 62 3.94 2.25 1.09
C ARG A 62 4.65 1.29 2.06
N SER A 63 5.92 1.55 2.34
CA SER A 63 6.69 0.81 3.34
C SER A 63 6.15 0.97 4.76
N VAL A 64 5.41 2.05 5.01
CA VAL A 64 4.77 2.33 6.30
C VAL A 64 3.32 1.87 6.22
N THR A 65 3.00 0.81 6.97
CA THR A 65 1.65 0.31 7.13
C THR A 65 0.85 1.27 8.03
N PRO A 66 -0.50 1.30 7.92
CA PRO A 66 -1.32 2.16 8.77
C PRO A 66 -1.16 1.85 10.27
N ILE A 67 -0.90 0.58 10.62
CA ILE A 67 -0.64 0.14 12.00
C ILE A 67 0.65 0.78 12.54
N VAL A 68 1.72 0.75 11.74
CA VAL A 68 3.00 1.38 12.09
C VAL A 68 2.84 2.89 12.27
N LEU A 69 2.01 3.52 11.43
CA LEU A 69 1.74 4.95 11.56
C LEU A 69 1.03 5.27 12.87
N GLU A 70 0.06 4.46 13.30
CA GLU A 70 -0.69 4.71 14.53
C GLU A 70 0.20 4.54 15.78
N ALA A 71 0.99 3.48 15.85
CA ALA A 71 1.93 3.28 16.95
C ALA A 71 3.00 4.39 17.02
N LEU A 72 3.44 4.89 15.87
CA LEU A 72 4.35 6.02 15.82
C LEU A 72 3.73 7.31 16.37
N ARG A 73 2.41 7.50 16.22
CA ARG A 73 1.68 8.64 16.81
C ARG A 73 1.60 8.52 18.32
N GLU A 74 1.22 7.34 18.82
CA GLU A 74 1.17 7.08 20.26
C GLU A 74 2.53 7.29 20.93
N TYR A 75 3.59 6.79 20.29
CA TYR A 75 4.96 6.97 20.76
C TYR A 75 5.38 8.45 20.80
N LEU A 76 5.05 9.22 19.75
CA LEU A 76 5.36 10.65 19.69
C LEU A 76 4.49 11.51 20.61
N LEU A 77 3.30 11.04 21.01
CA LEU A 77 2.53 11.69 22.07
C LEU A 77 3.33 11.60 23.37
N GLU A 78 3.76 10.41 23.78
CA GLU A 78 4.53 10.25 25.03
C GLU A 78 5.87 11.01 24.99
N LYS A 79 6.57 10.96 23.84
CA LYS A 79 7.91 11.55 23.67
C LYS A 79 7.97 12.42 22.40
N PRO A 80 7.59 13.70 22.50
CA PRO A 80 7.46 14.58 21.33
C PRO A 80 8.81 14.99 20.70
N ASP A 81 9.89 14.96 21.48
CA ASP A 81 11.21 15.46 21.08
C ASP A 81 12.18 14.36 20.62
N GLN A 82 11.67 13.16 20.31
CA GLN A 82 12.50 12.03 19.91
C GLN A 82 13.16 12.25 18.54
N TYR A 83 14.43 11.87 18.41
CA TYR A 83 15.15 11.94 17.14
C TYR A 83 14.64 10.89 16.14
N LEU A 84 14.73 11.18 14.83
CA LEU A 84 14.24 10.29 13.76
C LEU A 84 14.92 8.91 13.79
N ASP A 85 16.18 8.90 14.19
CA ASP A 85 17.05 7.74 14.29
C ASP A 85 16.60 6.83 15.43
N GLU A 86 16.18 7.42 16.55
CA GLU A 86 15.62 6.68 17.68
C GLU A 86 14.22 6.14 17.36
N ILE A 87 13.41 6.89 16.60
CA ILE A 87 12.12 6.39 16.06
C ILE A 87 12.38 5.21 15.12
N SER A 88 13.42 5.26 14.30
CA SER A 88 13.81 4.13 13.45
C SER A 88 14.16 2.89 14.27
N VAL A 89 14.84 3.05 15.41
CA VAL A 89 15.13 1.94 16.34
C VAL A 89 13.86 1.42 17.01
N PHE A 90 12.95 2.29 17.44
CA PHE A 90 11.65 1.91 17.99
C PHE A 90 10.82 1.08 17.00
N LEU A 91 10.74 1.54 15.74
CA LEU A 91 10.04 0.84 14.68
C LEU A 91 10.64 -0.54 14.37
N TRP A 92 11.95 -0.67 14.52
CA TRP A 92 12.63 -1.95 14.40
C TRP A 92 12.33 -2.89 15.57
N ASP A 93 12.36 -2.40 16.80
CA ASP A 93 12.09 -3.21 18.01
C ASP A 93 10.63 -3.68 18.06
N GLU A 94 9.69 -2.82 17.68
CA GLU A 94 8.25 -3.12 17.77
C GLU A 94 7.72 -3.87 16.54
N PHE A 95 8.11 -3.47 15.32
CA PHE A 95 7.53 -3.99 14.07
C PHE A 95 8.49 -4.83 13.22
N GLY A 96 9.76 -4.98 13.64
CA GLY A 96 10.75 -5.71 12.86
C GLY A 96 10.94 -5.17 11.44
N THR A 97 10.69 -3.88 11.23
CA THR A 97 10.78 -3.24 9.91
C THR A 97 11.78 -2.08 9.94
N ILE A 98 12.83 -2.16 9.12
CA ILE A 98 13.82 -1.08 9.00
C ILE A 98 13.24 0.01 8.11
N ILE A 99 12.78 1.10 8.73
CA ILE A 99 12.23 2.25 8.00
C ILE A 99 13.28 3.36 8.01
N PRO A 100 13.78 3.82 6.84
CA PRO A 100 14.79 4.86 6.81
C PRO A 100 14.22 6.20 7.30
N THR A 101 15.04 7.01 7.96
CA THR A 101 14.67 8.31 8.54
C THR A 101 13.99 9.25 7.54
N SER A 102 14.38 9.19 6.26
CA SER A 102 13.75 9.95 5.16
C SER A 102 12.30 9.53 4.91
N THR A 103 11.98 8.25 5.07
CA THR A 103 10.60 7.74 4.97
C THR A 103 9.80 8.17 6.18
N ILE A 104 10.36 8.07 7.40
CA ILE A 104 9.72 8.54 8.65
C ILE A 104 9.37 10.03 8.55
N SER A 105 10.31 10.85 8.09
CA SER A 105 10.10 12.30 7.91
C SER A 105 8.98 12.59 6.91
N ARG A 106 8.97 11.90 5.76
CA ARG A 106 7.91 12.06 4.75
C ARG A 106 6.56 11.59 5.25
N THR A 107 6.51 10.48 5.98
CA THR A 107 5.25 9.96 6.54
C THR A 107 4.67 10.89 7.59
N LEU A 108 5.50 11.42 8.48
CA LEU A 108 5.10 12.44 9.45
C LEU A 108 4.55 13.69 8.76
N LYS A 109 5.28 14.21 7.77
CA LYS A 109 4.82 15.37 6.98
C LYS A 109 3.49 15.08 6.28
N SER A 110 3.35 13.93 5.63
CA SER A 110 2.11 13.54 4.94
C SER A 110 0.93 13.35 5.89
N ALA A 111 1.20 13.00 7.15
CA ALA A 111 0.19 12.83 8.17
C ALA A 111 -0.15 14.15 8.89
N GLY A 112 0.46 15.27 8.48
CA GLY A 112 0.25 16.60 9.08
C GLY A 112 0.98 16.83 10.40
N TRP A 113 1.94 15.96 10.76
CA TRP A 113 2.65 16.05 12.02
C TRP A 113 3.74 17.12 11.95
N SER A 114 3.54 18.20 12.71
CA SER A 114 4.54 19.26 12.92
C SER A 114 4.96 19.27 14.39
N LYS A 115 6.22 19.65 14.69
CA LYS A 115 6.74 19.71 16.07
C LYS A 115 5.83 20.54 17.00
N LYS A 116 5.26 21.65 16.50
CA LYS A 116 4.30 22.48 17.24
C LYS A 116 3.01 21.73 17.56
N GLY A 117 2.47 21.01 16.59
CA GLY A 117 1.26 20.20 16.75
C GLY A 117 1.46 19.05 17.74
N VAL A 118 2.64 18.41 17.73
CA VAL A 118 2.96 17.34 18.68
C VAL A 118 3.02 17.88 20.12
N HIS A 119 3.68 19.02 20.32
CA HIS A 119 3.79 19.60 21.66
C HIS A 119 2.42 20.03 22.21
N GLN A 120 1.54 20.61 21.39
CA GLN A 120 0.17 20.91 21.82
C GLN A 120 -0.63 19.65 22.12
N ALA A 121 -0.58 18.63 21.26
CA ALA A 121 -1.26 17.37 21.48
C ALA A 121 -0.77 16.67 22.77
N GLN A 122 0.53 16.74 23.06
CA GLN A 122 1.09 16.20 24.29
C GLN A 122 0.67 17.00 25.52
N LEU A 123 0.68 18.33 25.46
CA LEU A 123 0.16 19.18 26.53
C LEU A 123 -1.32 18.88 26.81
N GLU A 124 -2.13 18.67 25.78
CA GLU A 124 -3.52 18.23 25.94
C GLU A 124 -3.62 16.83 26.56
N HIS A 125 -2.77 15.90 26.14
CA HIS A 125 -2.73 14.54 26.68
C HIS A 125 -2.36 14.52 28.18
N VAL A 126 -1.33 15.28 28.55
CA VAL A 126 -0.91 15.49 29.95
C VAL A 126 -2.02 16.16 30.76
N ARG A 127 -2.69 17.18 30.22
CA ARG A 127 -3.86 17.82 30.86
C ARG A 127 -5.01 16.83 31.09
N ARG A 128 -5.18 15.85 30.21
CA ARG A 128 -6.21 14.80 30.31
C ARG A 128 -5.80 13.63 31.22
N GLY A 129 -4.62 13.67 31.84
CA GLY A 129 -4.20 12.70 32.87
C GLY A 129 -4.01 11.26 32.37
N HIS A 130 -3.91 11.03 31.06
CA HIS A 130 -3.74 9.69 30.52
C HIS A 130 -2.27 9.27 30.60
N SER A 131 -1.91 8.50 31.63
CA SER A 131 -0.67 7.72 31.64
C SER A 131 -0.95 6.38 30.94
N VAL A 132 -0.79 6.34 29.61
CA VAL A 132 -0.76 5.05 28.92
C VAL A 132 0.63 4.47 29.13
N ARG A 133 0.74 3.56 30.09
CA ARG A 133 1.94 2.74 30.28
C ARG A 133 2.14 1.97 28.99
N VAL A 134 3.14 2.32 28.17
CA VAL A 134 3.45 1.60 26.91
C VAL A 134 3.56 0.12 27.25
N ARG A 135 2.56 -0.65 26.82
CA ARG A 135 2.53 -2.09 27.08
C ARG A 135 3.72 -2.66 26.36
N ARG A 136 4.67 -3.27 27.09
CA ARG A 136 5.65 -4.18 26.48
C ARG A 136 4.85 -5.29 25.80
N VAL A 137 4.70 -5.20 24.48
CA VAL A 137 4.13 -6.27 23.68
C VAL A 137 5.15 -7.42 23.71
N PRO A 138 4.73 -8.68 23.90
CA PRO A 138 5.66 -9.79 23.91
C PRO A 138 6.44 -9.83 22.59
N ARG A 139 7.77 -9.75 22.70
CA ARG A 139 8.72 -9.90 21.59
C ARG A 139 8.29 -11.05 20.70
N VAL A 140 7.81 -10.76 19.51
CA VAL A 140 7.70 -11.77 18.46
C VAL A 140 9.13 -12.07 18.03
N VAL A 141 9.68 -13.15 18.56
CA VAL A 141 11.01 -13.64 18.19
C VAL A 141 10.95 -14.07 16.72
N CYS A 142 11.26 -13.14 15.82
CA CYS A 142 11.56 -13.45 14.44
C CYS A 142 12.84 -14.29 14.40
N ARG A 143 12.68 -15.63 14.37
CA ARG A 143 13.72 -16.61 14.02
C ARG A 143 14.20 -16.33 12.59
N SER A 144 15.05 -15.33 12.41
CA SER A 144 15.86 -15.18 11.21
C SER A 144 17.12 -16.03 11.40
N GLY A 145 17.05 -17.27 10.92
CA GLY A 145 18.19 -18.18 10.84
C GLY A 145 19.31 -17.56 10.00
N ARG A 146 20.33 -17.07 10.69
CA ARG A 146 21.65 -16.80 10.14
C ARG A 146 22.48 -18.05 10.44
N GLN A 147 23.11 -18.65 9.42
CA GLN A 147 24.46 -19.23 9.47
C GLN A 147 24.90 -19.53 8.03
N GLN A 148 25.79 -18.66 7.56
CA GLN A 148 26.69 -18.97 6.46
C GLN A 148 27.76 -19.95 6.95
N GLU A 149 28.26 -20.78 6.02
CA GLU A 149 29.68 -21.14 5.91
C GLU A 149 30.28 -22.10 6.96
N THR A 150 30.55 -23.34 6.52
CA THR A 150 31.84 -24.05 6.68
C THR A 150 31.70 -25.50 6.20
N LYS A 151 32.17 -25.80 4.98
CA LYS A 151 32.39 -27.19 4.53
C LYS A 151 33.76 -27.32 3.86
N ARG A 152 34.82 -27.13 4.65
CA ARG A 152 36.13 -27.74 4.39
C ARG A 152 36.26 -28.95 5.33
N LYS A 153 36.21 -30.14 4.73
CA LYS A 153 36.89 -31.40 5.11
C LYS A 153 36.21 -32.54 4.33
N ARG A 154 36.74 -32.83 3.15
CA ARG A 154 36.68 -34.17 2.56
C ARG A 154 38.03 -34.81 2.83
N SER A 155 37.99 -35.83 3.66
CA SER A 155 38.98 -36.88 3.82
C SER A 155 38.89 -37.85 2.63
N LEU A 156 40.02 -38.06 1.96
CA LEU A 156 40.60 -39.36 1.58
C LEU A 156 41.94 -39.08 0.89
#